data_AF-B4MA87-F1
#
_entry.id   AF-B4MA87-F1
#
_cell.length_a   1.000
_cell.length_b   1.000
_cell.length_c   1.000
_cell.angle_alpha   90.00
_cell.angle_beta   90.00
_cell.angle_gamma   90.00
#
_symmetry.space_group_name_H-M   'P 1'
#
loop_
_entity.id
_entity.type
_entity.pdbx_description
1 polymer ?
#
loop_
_entity_poly.entity_id
_entity_poly.type
_entity_poly.pdbx_seq_one_letter_code
_entity_poly.pdbx_strand_id
1 'polypeptide(L)'
;MSDMVPSLPFPMHPKMHGDQAPAFTAKEDEEERRHIQKVQNAFQYYRRYAYLRVNKTEDYLNSLSMEDQRLLSKYRKHLDNVRSCIDGNQSVIREILRDRVLYPTGDGDADIELEEAPDHVRHGDMDQAQSTLKLIARDWSAECAVEREQSYKPIIDSIEEYYKPSDYALNEIKILVPGAGLGRLTYELACRGYACEGNEFSYFMLIASNFVLNLCDYENKHVLYPWVHQYVNNMRRADQIASVRFPDVCPVRNPPKGNIEMAAGDFLEVYKTPDAYNCVATCFFIDCANNVIDFIRTIYKILVPGGIWVNLGPLLYHYSDINGQNSIEPTYEDLIIIMESVGFDILSSRSGIRTKYAQNPLSMKQSEYQSLFWVCRKPPNNYEQQKQRQHQRQQQREEEDQRPNNEPPDLIVNQSNENDLDFETEAKQT
;
A
#
# COMPACT_ATOMS: atom_id res chain seq x y z
N MET A 1 -24.61 11.28 -31.59
CA MET A 1 -23.70 12.16 -30.85
C MET A 1 -22.97 11.26 -29.88
N SER A 2 -21.65 11.16 -30.03
CA SER A 2 -20.81 10.34 -29.16
C SER A 2 -20.82 10.97 -27.78
N ASP A 3 -21.50 10.36 -26.83
CA ASP A 3 -21.37 10.69 -25.42
C ASP A 3 -19.95 10.31 -25.01
N MET A 4 -19.04 11.27 -25.10
CA MET A 4 -17.70 11.13 -24.54
C MET A 4 -17.85 11.10 -23.03
N VAL A 5 -17.74 9.91 -22.44
CA VAL A 5 -17.47 9.76 -21.01
C VAL A 5 -16.27 10.67 -20.69
N PRO A 6 -16.38 11.63 -19.76
CA PRO A 6 -15.25 12.47 -19.38
C PRO A 6 -14.07 11.59 -18.97
N SER A 7 -12.87 11.85 -19.51
CA SER A 7 -11.67 11.14 -19.09
C SER A 7 -11.45 11.35 -17.59
N LEU A 8 -11.37 10.26 -16.83
CA LEU A 8 -11.13 10.30 -15.39
C LEU A 8 -9.79 10.99 -15.07
N PRO A 9 -9.70 11.82 -14.00
CA PRO A 9 -8.44 12.44 -13.58
C PRO A 9 -7.32 11.43 -13.26
N PHE A 10 -7.70 10.28 -12.70
CA PHE A 10 -6.82 9.16 -12.32
C PHE A 10 -7.34 7.91 -13.03
N PRO A 11 -6.80 7.56 -14.21
CA PRO A 11 -7.32 6.45 -15.00
C PRO A 11 -7.10 5.11 -14.30
N MET A 12 -8.14 4.28 -14.33
CA MET A 12 -8.05 2.86 -13.99
C MET A 12 -8.19 2.01 -15.22
N HIS A 13 -7.28 1.06 -15.38
CA HIS A 13 -7.27 0.16 -16.53
C HIS A 13 -7.14 -1.30 -16.09
N PRO A 14 -7.98 -2.20 -16.63
CA PRO A 14 -7.68 -3.63 -16.58
C PRO A 14 -6.47 -3.88 -17.50
N LYS A 15 -5.34 -4.31 -16.92
CA LYS A 15 -4.14 -4.64 -17.71
C LYS A 15 -4.25 -6.05 -18.27
N MET A 16 -4.89 -6.20 -19.43
CA MET A 16 -4.90 -7.45 -20.21
C MET A 16 -3.78 -7.42 -21.27
N HIS A 17 -3.00 -8.51 -21.40
CA HIS A 17 -1.93 -8.62 -22.41
C HIS A 17 -2.51 -8.70 -23.84
N GLY A 18 -2.08 -7.79 -24.71
CA GLY A 18 -2.65 -7.58 -26.05
C GLY A 18 -2.38 -8.62 -27.15
N ASP A 19 -1.91 -9.83 -26.86
CA ASP A 19 -1.47 -10.77 -27.92
C ASP A 19 -2.02 -12.22 -27.86
N GLN A 20 -3.07 -12.52 -27.07
CA GLN A 20 -3.71 -13.86 -27.07
C GLN A 20 -5.26 -13.86 -27.02
N ALA A 21 -5.91 -12.78 -27.46
CA ALA A 21 -7.37 -12.66 -27.43
C ALA A 21 -7.99 -13.07 -28.77
N PRO A 22 -8.62 -14.26 -28.88
CA PRO A 22 -10.02 -14.21 -29.35
C PRO A 22 -11.00 -15.23 -28.75
N ALA A 23 -10.58 -16.22 -27.95
CA ALA A 23 -11.50 -17.28 -27.47
C ALA A 23 -11.50 -17.55 -25.96
N PHE A 24 -10.48 -17.10 -25.22
CA PHE A 24 -10.40 -17.23 -23.76
C PHE A 24 -11.07 -16.06 -22.99
N THR A 25 -11.32 -14.93 -23.66
CA THR A 25 -11.68 -13.66 -23.01
C THR A 25 -13.13 -13.59 -22.51
N ALA A 26 -14.11 -14.11 -23.26
CA ALA A 26 -15.53 -13.91 -22.93
C ALA A 26 -15.95 -14.54 -21.60
N LYS A 27 -15.31 -15.65 -21.18
CA LYS A 27 -15.63 -16.33 -19.92
C LYS A 27 -14.98 -15.63 -18.73
N GLU A 28 -13.74 -15.18 -18.87
CA GLU A 28 -13.01 -14.39 -17.87
C GLU A 28 -13.71 -13.04 -17.66
N ASP A 29 -14.12 -12.37 -18.75
CA ASP A 29 -14.90 -11.13 -18.72
C ASP A 29 -16.25 -11.35 -18.00
N GLU A 30 -16.90 -12.50 -18.19
CA GLU A 30 -18.15 -12.82 -17.49
C GLU A 30 -17.93 -13.14 -16.00
N GLU A 31 -16.85 -13.87 -15.66
CA GLU A 31 -16.45 -14.16 -14.27
C GLU A 31 -16.11 -12.87 -13.52
N GLU A 32 -15.36 -11.98 -14.14
CA GLU A 32 -15.02 -10.66 -13.63
C GLU A 32 -16.28 -9.82 -13.41
N ARG A 33 -17.17 -9.73 -14.41
CA ARG A 33 -18.45 -9.02 -14.28
C ARG A 33 -19.32 -9.58 -13.15
N ARG A 34 -19.37 -10.91 -12.99
CA ARG A 34 -20.08 -11.55 -11.87
C ARG A 34 -19.45 -11.18 -10.52
N HIS A 35 -18.12 -11.12 -10.45
CA HIS A 35 -17.42 -10.73 -9.24
C HIS A 35 -17.71 -9.27 -8.87
N ILE A 36 -17.63 -8.35 -9.83
CA ILE A 36 -17.97 -6.94 -9.62
C ILE A 36 -19.41 -6.78 -9.14
N GLN A 37 -20.36 -7.47 -9.76
CA GLN A 37 -21.76 -7.45 -9.32
C GLN A 37 -21.90 -7.95 -7.88
N LYS A 38 -21.16 -9.00 -7.50
CA LYS A 38 -21.16 -9.50 -6.12
C LYS A 38 -20.66 -8.44 -5.13
N VAL A 39 -19.60 -7.71 -5.47
CA VAL A 39 -19.07 -6.60 -4.65
C VAL A 39 -20.08 -5.46 -4.53
N GLN A 40 -20.69 -5.04 -5.64
CA GLN A 40 -21.74 -4.02 -5.64
C GLN A 40 -22.93 -4.44 -4.77
N ASN A 41 -23.37 -5.69 -4.88
CA ASN A 41 -24.44 -6.25 -4.06
C ASN A 41 -24.07 -6.28 -2.57
N ALA A 42 -22.82 -6.60 -2.23
CA ALA A 42 -22.35 -6.55 -0.84
C ALA A 42 -22.41 -5.12 -0.27
N PHE A 43 -21.99 -4.11 -1.05
CA PHE A 43 -22.14 -2.71 -0.67
C PHE A 43 -23.61 -2.27 -0.53
N GLN A 44 -24.48 -2.68 -1.46
CA GLN A 44 -25.92 -2.38 -1.38
C GLN A 44 -26.60 -3.06 -0.18
N TYR A 45 -26.15 -4.25 0.21
CA TYR A 45 -26.69 -5.00 1.34
C TYR A 45 -26.11 -4.60 2.70
N TYR A 46 -25.12 -3.70 2.74
CA TYR A 46 -24.38 -3.30 3.94
C TYR A 46 -25.28 -2.92 5.11
N ARG A 47 -26.23 -2.00 4.91
CA ARG A 47 -27.12 -1.50 5.97
C ARG A 47 -27.93 -2.62 6.60
N ARG A 48 -28.59 -3.41 5.76
CA ARG A 48 -29.44 -4.53 6.19
C ARG A 48 -28.62 -5.56 6.97
N TYR A 49 -27.45 -5.94 6.45
CA TYR A 49 -26.54 -6.86 7.14
C TYR A 49 -26.09 -6.32 8.51
N ALA A 50 -25.67 -5.05 8.58
CA ALA A 50 -25.23 -4.43 9.82
C ALA A 50 -26.37 -4.36 10.86
N TYR A 51 -27.61 -4.12 10.40
CA TYR A 51 -28.80 -4.14 11.25
C TYR A 51 -29.09 -5.52 11.86
N LEU A 52 -28.78 -6.64 11.18
CA LEU A 52 -28.96 -7.98 11.76
C LEU A 52 -28.24 -8.12 13.10
N ARG A 53 -27.02 -7.57 13.19
CA ARG A 53 -26.23 -7.62 14.43
C ARG A 53 -26.83 -6.74 15.53
N VAL A 54 -27.38 -5.57 15.18
CA VAL A 54 -28.05 -4.66 16.12
C VAL A 54 -29.37 -5.25 16.61
N ASN A 55 -30.19 -5.80 15.71
CA ASN A 55 -31.45 -6.47 16.03
C ASN A 55 -31.22 -7.63 17.01
N LYS A 56 -30.23 -8.49 16.74
CA LYS A 56 -29.86 -9.58 17.66
C LYS A 56 -29.53 -9.08 19.08
N THR A 57 -28.85 -7.95 19.20
CA THR A 57 -28.55 -7.33 20.50
C THR A 57 -29.82 -6.81 21.17
N GLU A 58 -30.69 -6.15 20.41
CA GLU A 58 -31.94 -5.59 20.91
C GLU A 58 -32.94 -6.68 21.34
N ASP A 59 -33.03 -7.78 20.59
CA ASP A 59 -33.83 -8.96 20.95
C ASP A 59 -33.37 -9.58 22.26
N TYR A 60 -32.04 -9.72 22.43
CA TYR A 60 -31.49 -10.20 23.70
C TYR A 60 -31.78 -9.24 24.84
N LEU A 61 -31.61 -7.93 24.61
CA LEU A 61 -31.95 -6.89 25.58
C LEU A 61 -33.43 -6.94 25.99
N ASN A 62 -34.35 -7.20 25.05
CA ASN A 62 -35.78 -7.37 25.30
C ASN A 62 -36.10 -8.63 26.12
N SER A 63 -35.25 -9.66 26.05
CA SER A 63 -35.44 -10.90 26.82
C SER A 63 -34.97 -10.81 28.28
N LEU A 64 -34.24 -9.75 28.65
CA LEU A 64 -33.77 -9.53 30.02
C LEU A 64 -34.90 -9.14 30.98
N SER A 65 -34.64 -9.22 32.29
CA SER A 65 -35.57 -8.76 33.32
C SER A 65 -35.91 -7.27 33.15
N MET A 66 -37.08 -6.84 33.61
CA MET A 66 -37.48 -5.43 33.54
C MET A 66 -36.54 -4.52 34.33
N GLU A 67 -35.89 -5.04 35.37
CA GLU A 67 -34.89 -4.31 36.15
C GLU A 67 -33.61 -4.08 35.33
N ASP A 68 -33.08 -5.13 34.71
CA ASP A 68 -31.89 -5.03 33.84
C ASP A 68 -32.14 -4.13 32.64
N GLN A 69 -33.33 -4.21 32.03
CA GLN A 69 -33.72 -3.33 30.93
C GLN A 69 -33.72 -1.85 31.35
N ARG A 70 -34.15 -1.53 32.58
CA ARG A 70 -34.08 -0.16 33.12
C ARG A 70 -32.64 0.31 33.32
N LEU A 71 -31.78 -0.55 33.87
CA LEU A 71 -30.34 -0.28 34.03
C LEU A 71 -29.66 -0.02 32.68
N LEU A 72 -30.10 -0.69 31.62
CA LEU A 72 -29.57 -0.58 30.26
C LEU A 72 -30.32 0.43 29.37
N SER A 73 -31.19 1.27 29.92
CA SER A 73 -31.95 2.28 29.14
C SER A 73 -31.08 3.20 28.28
N LYS A 74 -29.94 3.66 28.81
CA LYS A 74 -28.97 4.46 28.04
C LYS A 74 -28.25 3.66 26.96
N TYR A 75 -28.05 2.36 27.18
CA TYR A 75 -27.50 1.46 26.17
C TYR A 75 -28.50 1.20 25.05
N ARG A 76 -29.79 1.01 25.38
CA ARG A 76 -30.86 0.92 24.36
C ARG A 76 -30.86 2.12 23.44
N LYS A 77 -30.90 3.33 24.00
CA LYS A 77 -30.84 4.58 23.22
C LYS A 77 -29.57 4.70 22.37
N HIS A 78 -28.47 4.09 22.79
CA HIS A 78 -27.24 4.05 22.01
C HIS A 78 -27.36 3.18 20.75
N LEU A 79 -28.15 2.11 20.80
CA LEU A 79 -28.39 1.27 19.62
C LEU A 79 -29.09 2.07 18.51
N ASP A 80 -29.93 3.05 18.85
CA ASP A 80 -30.54 3.97 17.87
C ASP A 80 -29.48 4.88 17.20
N ASN A 81 -28.49 5.35 17.97
CA ASN A 81 -27.37 6.11 17.42
C ASN A 81 -26.51 5.23 16.50
N VAL A 82 -26.29 3.96 16.87
CA VAL A 82 -25.57 2.98 16.04
C VAL A 82 -26.30 2.78 14.71
N ARG A 83 -27.64 2.63 14.72
CA ARG A 83 -28.46 2.55 13.48
C ARG A 83 -28.28 3.79 12.62
N SER A 84 -28.35 4.97 13.21
CA SER A 84 -28.15 6.24 12.49
C SER A 84 -26.77 6.34 11.84
N CYS A 85 -25.73 5.83 12.51
CA CYS A 85 -24.37 5.79 11.96
C CYS A 85 -24.24 4.77 10.81
N ILE A 86 -24.91 3.62 10.92
CA ILE A 86 -25.00 2.65 9.82
C ILE A 86 -25.69 3.28 8.61
N ASP A 87 -26.76 4.05 8.81
CA ASP A 87 -27.47 4.77 7.74
C ASP A 87 -26.58 5.84 7.08
N GLY A 88 -25.78 6.55 7.88
CA GLY A 88 -24.76 7.47 7.41
C GLY A 88 -23.75 6.77 6.50
N ASN A 89 -23.21 5.62 6.93
CA ASN A 89 -22.30 4.82 6.12
C ASN A 89 -22.95 4.33 4.81
N GLN A 90 -24.21 3.86 4.85
CA GLN A 90 -24.92 3.45 3.64
C GLN A 90 -25.12 4.61 2.65
N SER A 91 -25.30 5.83 3.17
CA SER A 91 -25.39 7.03 2.34
C SER A 91 -24.08 7.30 1.61
N VAL A 92 -22.94 7.13 2.27
CA VAL A 92 -21.62 7.22 1.63
C VAL A 92 -21.42 6.10 0.60
N ILE A 93 -21.84 4.87 0.91
CA ILE A 93 -21.76 3.75 -0.02
C ILE A 93 -22.58 4.00 -1.29
N ARG A 94 -23.76 4.62 -1.19
CA ARG A 94 -24.53 5.02 -2.37
C ARG A 94 -23.76 6.01 -3.25
N GLU A 95 -23.06 6.97 -2.67
CA GLU A 95 -22.20 7.89 -3.43
C GLU A 95 -21.02 7.15 -4.09
N ILE A 96 -20.40 6.18 -3.40
CA ILE A 96 -19.34 5.33 -3.96
C ILE A 96 -19.83 4.58 -5.22
N LEU A 97 -21.10 4.16 -5.24
CA LEU A 97 -21.71 3.42 -6.34
C LEU A 97 -22.39 4.29 -7.41
N ARG A 98 -22.52 5.61 -7.17
CA ARG A 98 -23.44 6.51 -7.90
C ARG A 98 -23.18 6.59 -9.40
N ASP A 99 -21.92 6.70 -9.80
CA ASP A 99 -21.59 7.02 -11.19
C ASP A 99 -21.15 5.80 -12.02
N ARG A 100 -21.09 4.60 -11.42
CA ARG A 100 -20.71 3.31 -12.06
C ARG A 100 -19.54 3.40 -13.06
N VAL A 101 -18.64 4.37 -12.90
CA VAL A 101 -17.74 4.81 -13.99
C VAL A 101 -16.87 3.68 -14.52
N LEU A 102 -16.51 2.74 -13.65
CA LEU A 102 -15.67 1.61 -14.03
C LEU A 102 -16.45 0.44 -14.65
N TYR A 103 -17.69 0.20 -14.23
CA TYR A 103 -18.44 -1.01 -14.62
C TYR A 103 -19.96 -0.74 -14.68
N PRO A 104 -20.48 -0.33 -15.86
CA PRO A 104 -21.91 -0.16 -16.07
C PRO A 104 -22.59 -1.54 -16.03
N THR A 105 -23.30 -1.83 -14.94
CA THR A 105 -24.28 -2.91 -14.92
C THR A 105 -25.57 -2.38 -15.56
N GLY A 106 -26.15 -3.15 -16.50
CA GLY A 106 -27.27 -2.70 -17.34
C GLY A 106 -28.45 -2.14 -16.53
N ASP A 107 -29.11 -1.12 -17.09
CA ASP A 107 -30.29 -0.34 -16.65
C ASP A 107 -31.06 -0.81 -15.41
N GLY A 108 -30.40 -0.88 -14.25
CA GLY A 108 -31.00 -1.22 -12.97
C GLY A 108 -30.52 -0.24 -11.90
N ASP A 109 -31.47 0.40 -11.21
CA ASP A 109 -31.29 1.50 -10.26
C ASP A 109 -30.14 1.25 -9.25
N ALA A 110 -29.14 2.15 -9.23
CA ALA A 110 -28.11 2.20 -8.18
C ALA A 110 -28.71 2.51 -6.79
N ASP A 111 -29.97 2.93 -6.74
CA ASP A 111 -30.72 3.29 -5.54
C ASP A 111 -31.46 2.13 -4.88
N ILE A 112 -31.42 0.90 -5.44
CA ILE A 112 -32.11 -0.24 -4.84
C ILE A 112 -31.25 -0.82 -3.71
N GLU A 113 -31.59 -0.46 -2.48
CA GLU A 113 -31.17 -1.21 -1.29
C GLU A 113 -31.78 -2.61 -1.35
N LEU A 114 -30.95 -3.64 -1.18
CA LEU A 114 -31.39 -5.03 -1.28
C LEU A 114 -32.12 -5.44 0.01
N GLU A 115 -33.39 -5.83 -0.10
CA GLU A 115 -34.22 -6.23 1.04
C GLU A 115 -33.80 -7.59 1.65
N GLU A 116 -33.31 -8.50 0.78
CA GLU A 116 -32.88 -9.84 1.14
C GLU A 116 -31.39 -10.06 0.83
N ALA A 117 -30.79 -11.04 1.52
CA ALA A 117 -29.41 -11.44 1.28
C ALA A 117 -29.28 -11.99 -0.15
N PRO A 118 -28.45 -11.39 -1.02
CA PRO A 118 -28.29 -11.90 -2.38
C PRO A 118 -27.66 -13.29 -2.37
N ASP A 119 -28.11 -14.19 -3.26
CA ASP A 119 -27.72 -15.60 -3.31
C ASP A 119 -26.20 -15.86 -3.35
N HIS A 120 -25.41 -14.88 -3.78
CA HIS A 120 -23.96 -14.98 -3.96
C HIS A 120 -23.13 -14.14 -2.98
N VAL A 121 -23.76 -13.32 -2.13
CA VAL A 121 -23.06 -12.54 -1.10
C VAL A 121 -22.92 -13.42 0.15
N ARG A 122 -21.72 -13.50 0.70
CA ARG A 122 -21.38 -14.29 1.88
C ARG A 122 -20.96 -13.39 3.03
N HIS A 123 -20.93 -13.94 4.25
CA HIS A 123 -20.44 -13.21 5.43
C HIS A 123 -19.07 -12.56 5.22
N GLY A 124 -18.13 -13.28 4.58
CA GLY A 124 -16.80 -12.74 4.27
C GLY A 124 -16.81 -11.53 3.34
N ASP A 125 -17.75 -11.45 2.38
CA ASP A 125 -17.89 -10.28 1.50
C ASP A 125 -18.34 -9.05 2.32
N MET A 126 -19.18 -9.27 3.34
CA MET A 126 -19.64 -8.19 4.21
C MET A 126 -18.54 -7.68 5.15
N ASP A 127 -17.66 -8.58 5.61
CA ASP A 127 -16.47 -8.20 6.38
C ASP A 127 -15.51 -7.36 5.52
N GLN A 128 -15.38 -7.66 4.22
CA GLN A 128 -14.63 -6.82 3.29
C GLN A 128 -15.29 -5.45 3.07
N ALA A 129 -16.62 -5.39 2.89
CA ALA A 129 -17.34 -4.12 2.79
C ALA A 129 -17.11 -3.23 4.04
N GLN A 130 -17.21 -3.81 5.23
CA GLN A 130 -16.95 -3.08 6.50
C GLN A 130 -15.49 -2.65 6.63
N SER A 131 -14.55 -3.51 6.23
CA SER A 131 -13.11 -3.20 6.27
C SER A 131 -12.74 -2.07 5.31
N THR A 132 -13.39 -2.01 4.14
CA THR A 132 -13.20 -0.92 3.17
C THR A 132 -13.53 0.44 3.77
N LEU A 133 -14.58 0.55 4.59
CA LEU A 133 -14.92 1.80 5.29
C LEU A 133 -13.81 2.23 6.28
N LYS A 134 -13.19 1.27 6.98
CA LYS A 134 -12.04 1.57 7.86
C LYS A 134 -10.82 2.02 7.06
N LEU A 135 -10.60 1.44 5.89
CA LEU A 135 -9.49 1.80 5.02
C LEU A 135 -9.68 3.17 4.37
N ILE A 136 -10.92 3.58 4.06
CA ILE A 136 -11.22 4.98 3.68
C ILE A 136 -10.78 5.93 4.79
N ALA A 137 -11.09 5.61 6.04
CA ALA A 137 -10.64 6.40 7.18
C ALA A 137 -9.11 6.44 7.27
N ARG A 138 -8.44 5.28 7.20
CA ARG A 138 -6.97 5.18 7.23
C ARG A 138 -6.31 6.07 6.18
N ASP A 139 -6.72 5.92 4.93
CA ASP A 139 -6.02 6.52 3.79
C ASP A 139 -6.41 7.97 3.56
N TRP A 140 -7.62 8.39 3.93
CA TRP A 140 -8.20 9.67 3.47
C TRP A 140 -8.87 10.51 4.56
N SER A 141 -8.63 10.22 5.85
CA SER A 141 -9.09 11.10 6.95
C SER A 141 -7.93 11.74 7.70
N ALA A 142 -8.15 12.92 8.27
CA ALA A 142 -7.15 13.59 9.09
C ALA A 142 -6.91 12.84 10.41
N GLU A 143 -7.95 12.21 10.95
CA GLU A 143 -7.92 11.46 12.21
C GLU A 143 -6.97 10.26 12.17
N CYS A 144 -6.72 9.70 10.98
CA CYS A 144 -5.80 8.59 10.77
C CYS A 144 -4.42 9.02 10.21
N ALA A 145 -4.10 10.32 10.17
CA ALA A 145 -2.84 10.82 9.64
C ALA A 145 -1.60 10.25 10.37
N VAL A 146 -1.68 10.01 11.68
CA VAL A 146 -0.58 9.40 12.46
C VAL A 146 -0.26 7.99 11.96
N GLU A 147 -1.26 7.22 11.58
CA GLU A 147 -1.05 5.86 11.07
C GLU A 147 -0.37 5.88 9.69
N ARG A 148 -0.73 6.85 8.84
CA ARG A 148 -0.05 7.11 7.57
C ARG A 148 1.38 7.60 7.79
N GLU A 149 1.61 8.50 8.73
CA GLU A 149 2.94 8.98 9.08
C GLU A 149 3.85 7.82 9.50
N GLN A 150 3.34 6.88 10.29
CA GLN A 150 4.12 5.70 10.73
C GLN A 150 4.47 4.74 9.58
N SER A 151 3.63 4.63 8.57
CA SER A 151 3.74 3.58 7.53
C SER A 151 4.20 4.09 6.17
N TYR A 152 3.78 5.27 5.74
CA TYR A 152 4.09 5.85 4.44
C TYR A 152 5.33 6.72 4.46
N LYS A 153 5.52 7.52 5.51
CA LYS A 153 6.67 8.44 5.58
C LYS A 153 8.02 7.74 5.44
N PRO A 154 8.30 6.60 6.10
CA PRO A 154 9.58 5.92 5.94
C PRO A 154 9.84 5.46 4.50
N ILE A 155 8.80 5.02 3.78
CA ILE A 155 8.89 4.62 2.38
C ILE A 155 9.21 5.86 1.52
N ILE A 156 8.39 6.91 1.69
CA ILE A 156 8.48 8.15 0.93
C ILE A 156 9.86 8.81 1.12
N ASP A 157 10.31 8.98 2.36
CA ASP A 157 11.58 9.64 2.68
C ASP A 157 12.76 8.91 2.01
N SER A 158 12.76 7.57 2.00
CA SER A 158 13.82 6.79 1.35
C SER A 158 13.79 6.86 -0.17
N ILE A 159 12.61 7.00 -0.78
CA ILE A 159 12.48 7.22 -2.22
C ILE A 159 12.97 8.63 -2.59
N GLU A 160 12.61 9.65 -1.81
CA GLU A 160 13.06 11.03 -2.02
C GLU A 160 14.58 11.17 -1.84
N GLU A 161 15.16 10.45 -0.88
CA GLU A 161 16.60 10.41 -0.67
C GLU A 161 17.34 9.76 -1.85
N TYR A 162 16.80 8.65 -2.38
CA TYR A 162 17.43 7.91 -3.48
C TYR A 162 17.24 8.58 -4.84
N TYR A 163 16.03 9.09 -5.11
CA TYR A 163 15.65 9.78 -6.35
C TYR A 163 15.36 11.25 -6.09
N LYS A 164 16.38 11.99 -5.64
CA LYS A 164 16.26 13.43 -5.35
C LYS A 164 16.26 14.29 -6.62
N PRO A 165 15.55 15.44 -6.63
CA PRO A 165 15.46 16.32 -7.81
C PRO A 165 16.79 16.88 -8.32
N SER A 166 17.85 16.91 -7.49
CA SER A 166 19.17 17.37 -7.93
C SER A 166 19.84 16.42 -8.91
N ASP A 167 19.47 15.14 -8.88
CA ASP A 167 20.15 14.06 -9.59
C ASP A 167 19.26 13.43 -10.66
N TYR A 168 17.93 13.57 -10.54
CA TYR A 168 16.95 12.90 -11.41
C TYR A 168 15.84 13.83 -11.88
N ALA A 169 15.41 13.64 -13.12
CA ALA A 169 14.13 14.13 -13.60
C ALA A 169 13.00 13.27 -13.01
N LEU A 170 12.33 13.76 -11.96
CA LEU A 170 11.41 12.93 -11.16
C LEU A 170 10.26 12.32 -11.97
N ASN A 171 9.76 13.03 -12.98
CA ASN A 171 8.70 12.56 -13.87
C ASN A 171 9.13 11.35 -14.74
N GLU A 172 10.42 11.08 -14.87
CA GLU A 172 10.96 9.91 -15.56
C GLU A 172 11.16 8.70 -14.61
N ILE A 173 11.10 8.92 -13.29
CA ILE A 173 11.20 7.88 -12.29
C ILE A 173 9.83 7.21 -12.12
N LYS A 174 9.73 5.99 -12.65
CA LYS A 174 8.53 5.15 -12.58
C LYS A 174 8.49 4.36 -11.29
N ILE A 175 7.46 4.58 -10.48
CA ILE A 175 7.25 3.90 -9.20
C ILE A 175 6.00 3.05 -9.26
N LEU A 176 6.13 1.76 -8.97
CA LEU A 176 5.00 0.84 -8.77
C LEU A 176 4.69 0.70 -7.28
N VAL A 177 3.40 0.76 -6.92
CA VAL A 177 2.89 0.49 -5.57
C VAL A 177 1.96 -0.72 -5.61
N PRO A 178 2.46 -1.95 -5.39
CA PRO A 178 1.64 -3.16 -5.30
C PRO A 178 0.74 -3.16 -4.06
N GLY A 179 -0.50 -3.62 -4.20
CA GLY A 179 -1.48 -3.60 -3.10
C GLY A 179 -1.78 -2.18 -2.63
N ALA A 180 -2.05 -1.28 -3.58
CA ALA A 180 -2.20 0.14 -3.32
C ALA A 180 -3.42 0.49 -2.44
N GLY A 181 -4.36 -0.44 -2.24
CA GLY A 181 -5.57 -0.20 -1.46
C GLY A 181 -6.36 0.96 -2.04
N LEU A 182 -6.50 2.04 -1.27
CA LEU A 182 -7.21 3.25 -1.73
C LEU A 182 -6.31 4.29 -2.40
N GLY A 183 -5.06 3.94 -2.68
CA GLY A 183 -4.15 4.72 -3.52
C GLY A 183 -3.51 5.93 -2.84
N ARG A 184 -3.63 6.09 -1.52
CA ARG A 184 -3.06 7.26 -0.83
C ARG A 184 -1.53 7.34 -0.95
N LEU A 185 -0.81 6.23 -0.77
CA LEU A 185 0.65 6.21 -0.92
C LEU A 185 1.07 6.56 -2.36
N THR A 186 0.37 5.99 -3.35
CA THR A 186 0.57 6.30 -4.77
C THR A 186 0.36 7.79 -5.06
N TYR A 187 -0.71 8.38 -4.51
CA TYR A 187 -1.01 9.81 -4.63
C TYR A 187 0.08 10.69 -3.99
N GLU A 188 0.55 10.35 -2.78
CA GLU A 188 1.59 11.09 -2.07
C GLU A 188 2.93 11.08 -2.83
N LEU A 189 3.29 9.96 -3.45
CA LEU A 189 4.48 9.84 -4.30
C LEU A 189 4.31 10.66 -5.59
N ALA A 190 3.16 10.57 -6.26
CA ALA A 190 2.90 11.38 -7.45
C ALA A 190 2.91 12.89 -7.14
N CYS A 191 2.44 13.31 -5.97
CA CYS A 191 2.51 14.71 -5.52
C CYS A 191 3.94 15.26 -5.45
N ARG A 192 4.93 14.40 -5.26
CA ARG A 192 6.36 14.75 -5.27
C ARG A 192 6.95 14.90 -6.67
N GLY A 193 6.21 14.51 -7.71
CA GLY A 193 6.60 14.64 -9.11
C GLY A 193 6.94 13.33 -9.81
N TYR A 194 6.87 12.20 -9.11
CA TYR A 194 7.14 10.88 -9.68
C TYR A 194 6.02 10.39 -10.59
N ALA A 195 6.35 9.54 -11.56
CA ALA A 195 5.36 8.80 -12.33
C ALA A 195 4.96 7.54 -11.56
N CYS A 196 3.76 7.50 -11.00
CA CYS A 196 3.33 6.44 -10.09
C CYS A 196 2.22 5.58 -10.66
N GLU A 197 2.33 4.28 -10.46
CA GLU A 197 1.28 3.32 -10.76
C GLU A 197 0.91 2.57 -9.48
N GLY A 198 -0.36 2.61 -9.08
CA GLY A 198 -0.90 1.73 -8.05
C GLY A 198 -1.39 0.42 -8.67
N ASN A 199 -1.27 -0.69 -7.96
CA ASN A 199 -1.90 -1.95 -8.36
C ASN A 199 -2.83 -2.45 -7.26
N GLU A 200 -4.01 -2.89 -7.64
CA GLU A 200 -4.95 -3.48 -6.70
C GLU A 200 -5.77 -4.59 -7.37
N PHE A 201 -6.01 -5.67 -6.62
CA PHE A 201 -6.78 -6.82 -7.08
C PHE A 201 -8.21 -6.80 -6.54
N SER A 202 -8.41 -6.28 -5.33
CA SER A 202 -9.72 -6.26 -4.69
C SER A 202 -10.64 -5.23 -5.31
N TYR A 203 -11.76 -5.71 -5.86
CA TYR A 203 -12.83 -4.89 -6.38
C TYR A 203 -13.48 -3.96 -5.33
N PHE A 204 -13.45 -4.34 -4.05
CA PHE A 204 -13.88 -3.44 -2.98
C PHE A 204 -13.00 -2.19 -2.90
N MET A 205 -11.68 -2.36 -3.01
CA MET A 205 -10.72 -1.27 -2.98
C MET A 205 -10.75 -0.46 -4.27
N LEU A 206 -10.79 -1.10 -5.45
CA LEU A 206 -10.83 -0.42 -6.74
C LEU A 206 -12.05 0.50 -6.89
N ILE A 207 -13.24 0.03 -6.48
CA ILE A 207 -14.47 0.83 -6.52
C ILE A 207 -14.36 2.02 -5.55
N ALA A 208 -13.88 1.79 -4.33
CA ALA A 208 -13.73 2.85 -3.33
C ALA A 208 -12.61 3.84 -3.68
N SER A 209 -11.48 3.38 -4.22
CA SER A 209 -10.36 4.23 -4.63
C SER A 209 -10.76 5.12 -5.79
N ASN A 210 -11.52 4.61 -6.77
CA ASN A 210 -12.11 5.41 -7.83
C ASN A 210 -12.95 6.56 -7.30
N PHE A 211 -13.84 6.26 -6.35
CA PHE A 211 -14.67 7.29 -5.75
C PHE A 211 -13.82 8.40 -5.12
N VAL A 212 -12.83 8.02 -4.30
CA VAL A 212 -12.02 9.02 -3.60
C VAL A 212 -11.10 9.81 -4.53
N LEU A 213 -10.44 9.14 -5.49
CA LEU A 213 -9.50 9.77 -6.40
C LEU A 213 -10.22 10.62 -7.45
N ASN A 214 -11.32 10.13 -8.02
CA ASN A 214 -11.93 10.74 -9.21
C ASN A 214 -13.22 11.51 -8.96
N LEU A 215 -13.99 11.18 -7.91
CA LEU A 215 -15.36 11.69 -7.74
C LEU A 215 -15.53 12.60 -6.51
N CYS A 216 -14.63 12.50 -5.53
CA CYS A 216 -14.58 13.45 -4.43
C CYS A 216 -14.06 14.82 -4.90
N ASP A 217 -14.91 15.83 -4.86
CA ASP A 217 -14.70 17.17 -5.40
C ASP A 217 -14.36 18.24 -4.35
N TYR A 218 -14.47 17.94 -3.04
CA TYR A 218 -14.09 18.86 -1.95
C TYR A 218 -13.52 18.10 -0.75
N GLU A 219 -12.62 18.73 0.01
CA GLU A 219 -12.11 18.18 1.26
C GLU A 219 -13.23 18.02 2.29
N ASN A 220 -13.17 16.95 3.09
CA ASN A 220 -14.02 16.70 4.25
C ASN A 220 -15.55 16.68 3.97
N LYS A 221 -15.92 16.49 2.69
CA LYS A 221 -17.30 16.46 2.19
C LYS A 221 -18.12 15.34 2.82
N HIS A 222 -17.53 14.15 2.94
CA HIS A 222 -18.22 12.96 3.40
C HIS A 222 -17.94 12.71 4.88
N VAL A 223 -18.95 12.20 5.59
CA VAL A 223 -18.85 11.80 7.01
C VAL A 223 -19.02 10.29 7.09
N LEU A 224 -18.07 9.61 7.70
CA LEU A 224 -18.05 8.16 7.82
C LEU A 224 -17.92 7.73 9.29
N TYR A 225 -18.52 6.60 9.65
CA TYR A 225 -18.49 6.00 10.99
C TYR A 225 -17.79 4.64 10.92
N PRO A 226 -16.45 4.60 10.77
CA PRO A 226 -15.69 3.37 10.50
C PRO A 226 -15.67 2.39 11.69
N TRP A 227 -15.99 2.87 12.90
CA TRP A 227 -15.90 2.09 14.14
C TRP A 227 -17.24 1.49 14.60
N VAL A 228 -18.33 1.77 13.88
CA VAL A 228 -19.70 1.43 14.33
C VAL A 228 -19.91 -0.07 14.54
N HIS A 229 -19.18 -0.92 13.78
CA HIS A 229 -19.24 -2.38 13.85
C HIS A 229 -18.40 -2.96 15.01
N GLN A 230 -17.64 -2.13 15.72
CA GLN A 230 -16.86 -2.57 16.88
C GLN A 230 -17.75 -2.58 18.12
N TYR A 231 -18.32 -3.74 18.47
CA TYR A 231 -19.25 -3.88 19.61
C TYR A 231 -18.56 -4.15 20.95
N VAL A 232 -17.25 -4.40 20.95
CA VAL A 232 -16.45 -4.73 22.13
C VAL A 232 -15.27 -3.77 22.27
N ASN A 233 -14.65 -3.72 23.45
CA ASN A 233 -13.47 -2.87 23.73
C ASN A 233 -13.74 -1.36 23.54
N ASN A 234 -14.95 -0.89 23.82
CA ASN A 234 -15.28 0.54 23.80
C ASN A 234 -15.29 1.09 25.22
N MET A 235 -14.45 2.10 25.49
CA MET A 235 -14.47 2.82 26.77
C MET A 235 -15.74 3.64 26.95
N ARG A 236 -16.18 4.30 25.87
CA ARG A 236 -17.37 5.16 25.85
C ARG A 236 -18.24 4.81 24.66
N ARG A 237 -19.55 5.01 24.81
CA ARG A 237 -20.51 4.95 23.69
C ARG A 237 -20.10 5.82 22.51
N ALA A 238 -19.62 7.03 22.80
CA ALA A 238 -19.16 7.98 21.78
C ALA A 238 -17.99 7.47 20.95
N ASP A 239 -17.16 6.56 21.49
CA ASP A 239 -15.98 6.04 20.78
C ASP A 239 -16.38 5.08 19.65
N GLN A 240 -17.49 4.33 19.81
CA GLN A 240 -18.02 3.42 18.80
C GLN A 240 -18.63 4.19 17.61
N ILE A 241 -19.28 5.31 17.89
CA ILE A 241 -19.96 6.14 16.89
C ILE A 241 -19.15 7.38 16.50
N ALA A 242 -17.85 7.39 16.81
CA ALA A 242 -16.98 8.48 16.42
C ALA A 242 -16.90 8.53 14.88
N SER A 243 -17.17 9.70 14.33
CA SER A 243 -17.10 9.96 12.90
C SER A 243 -15.70 10.40 12.48
N VAL A 244 -15.37 10.16 11.22
CA VAL A 244 -14.27 10.80 10.50
C VAL A 244 -14.81 11.54 9.29
N ARG A 245 -14.06 12.54 8.80
CA ARG A 245 -14.37 13.22 7.53
C ARG A 245 -13.35 12.86 6.46
N PHE A 246 -13.80 12.76 5.21
CA PHE A 246 -12.94 12.44 4.08
C PHE A 246 -13.45 13.06 2.76
N PRO A 247 -12.57 13.22 1.75
CA PRO A 247 -11.12 13.08 1.85
C PRO A 247 -10.49 14.27 2.56
N ASP A 248 -9.44 14.07 3.35
CA ASP A 248 -8.70 15.14 4.05
C ASP A 248 -7.90 16.03 3.10
N VAL A 249 -7.52 15.47 1.95
CA VAL A 249 -7.02 16.19 0.78
C VAL A 249 -7.81 15.72 -0.45
N CYS A 250 -8.34 16.64 -1.25
CA CYS A 250 -9.14 16.31 -2.43
C CYS A 250 -8.23 16.14 -3.66
N PRO A 251 -8.07 14.92 -4.23
CA PRO A 251 -7.17 14.69 -5.36
C PRO A 251 -7.59 15.43 -6.63
N VAL A 252 -8.90 15.60 -6.87
CA VAL A 252 -9.42 16.35 -8.03
C VAL A 252 -9.05 17.84 -7.96
N ARG A 253 -9.08 18.44 -6.76
CA ARG A 253 -8.71 19.86 -6.55
C ARG A 253 -7.21 20.07 -6.39
N ASN A 254 -6.49 19.02 -5.98
CA ASN A 254 -5.05 19.03 -5.76
C ASN A 254 -4.40 17.92 -6.59
N PRO A 255 -4.46 17.98 -7.94
CA PRO A 255 -3.87 16.95 -8.78
C PRO A 255 -2.35 16.88 -8.52
N PRO A 256 -1.76 15.67 -8.51
CA PRO A 256 -0.34 15.51 -8.27
C PRO A 256 0.48 16.16 -9.39
N LYS A 257 1.74 16.50 -9.06
CA LYS A 257 2.69 17.07 -10.02
C LYS A 257 3.15 16.04 -11.05
N GLY A 258 3.29 14.79 -10.63
CA GLY A 258 3.62 13.66 -11.48
C GLY A 258 2.36 12.92 -11.93
N ASN A 259 2.56 11.93 -12.82
CA ASN A 259 1.48 11.10 -13.32
C ASN A 259 1.08 10.05 -12.29
N ILE A 260 -0.19 9.66 -12.33
CA ILE A 260 -0.74 8.63 -11.46
C ILE A 260 -1.77 7.81 -12.20
N GLU A 261 -1.59 6.49 -12.11
CA GLU A 261 -2.46 5.50 -12.73
C GLU A 261 -2.75 4.39 -11.71
N MET A 262 -3.83 3.64 -11.93
CA MET A 262 -4.18 2.50 -11.10
C MET A 262 -4.53 1.29 -11.97
N ALA A 263 -3.78 0.20 -11.82
CA ALA A 263 -3.99 -1.04 -12.56
C ALA A 263 -4.79 -2.05 -11.73
N ALA A 264 -5.90 -2.51 -12.29
CA ALA A 264 -6.71 -3.58 -11.71
C ALA A 264 -6.15 -4.96 -12.11
N GLY A 265 -5.93 -5.84 -11.14
CA GLY A 265 -5.53 -7.23 -11.37
C GLY A 265 -4.48 -7.76 -10.40
N ASP A 266 -4.24 -9.07 -10.48
CA ASP A 266 -3.23 -9.75 -9.66
C ASP A 266 -1.81 -9.28 -10.02
N PHE A 267 -0.99 -8.97 -9.01
CA PHE A 267 0.36 -8.45 -9.19
C PHE A 267 1.24 -9.37 -10.06
N LEU A 268 1.20 -10.69 -9.85
CA LEU A 268 2.03 -11.64 -10.59
C LEU A 268 1.55 -11.78 -12.04
N GLU A 269 0.25 -11.61 -12.28
CA GLU A 269 -0.32 -11.69 -13.62
C GLU A 269 -0.12 -10.41 -14.45
N VAL A 270 -0.19 -9.25 -13.80
CA VAL A 270 -0.10 -7.94 -14.45
C VAL A 270 1.36 -7.56 -14.78
N TYR A 271 2.31 -7.83 -13.88
CA TYR A 271 3.67 -7.28 -14.01
C TYR A 271 4.69 -8.33 -14.51
N LYS A 272 4.74 -8.49 -15.84
CA LYS A 272 5.62 -9.48 -16.48
C LYS A 272 6.79 -8.88 -17.26
N THR A 273 6.76 -7.58 -17.57
CA THR A 273 7.78 -6.90 -18.37
C THR A 273 9.03 -6.62 -17.54
N PRO A 274 10.21 -7.17 -17.89
CA PRO A 274 11.45 -6.87 -17.19
C PRO A 274 11.85 -5.40 -17.34
N ASP A 275 12.61 -4.88 -16.35
CA ASP A 275 13.27 -3.57 -16.42
C ASP A 275 12.31 -2.41 -16.77
N ALA A 276 11.11 -2.40 -16.19
CA ALA A 276 10.05 -1.45 -16.47
C ALA A 276 9.92 -0.32 -15.43
N TYR A 277 10.33 -0.56 -14.18
CA TYR A 277 10.16 0.37 -13.06
C TYR A 277 11.49 0.74 -12.42
N ASN A 278 11.62 2.00 -12.01
CA ASN A 278 12.76 2.48 -11.23
C ASN A 278 12.62 2.09 -9.76
N CYS A 279 11.40 2.13 -9.24
CA CYS A 279 11.11 1.79 -7.84
C CYS A 279 9.88 0.89 -7.73
N VAL A 280 9.93 -0.05 -6.78
CA VAL A 280 8.74 -0.74 -6.26
C VAL A 280 8.60 -0.42 -4.78
N ALA A 281 7.44 0.06 -4.36
CA ALA A 281 7.14 0.43 -2.98
C ALA A 281 6.03 -0.47 -2.41
N THR A 282 6.37 -1.36 -1.48
CA THR A 282 5.42 -2.28 -0.85
C THR A 282 5.11 -1.84 0.58
N CYS A 283 3.82 -1.69 0.92
CA CYS A 283 3.37 -1.32 2.25
C CYS A 283 2.28 -2.29 2.72
N PHE A 284 2.57 -3.14 3.73
CA PHE A 284 1.63 -4.20 4.18
C PHE A 284 1.14 -5.09 3.03
N PHE A 285 2.07 -5.57 2.19
CA PHE A 285 1.72 -6.27 0.94
C PHE A 285 2.35 -7.65 0.78
N ILE A 286 3.64 -7.80 1.11
CA ILE A 286 4.39 -9.02 0.76
C ILE A 286 3.88 -10.28 1.48
N ASP A 287 3.23 -10.09 2.63
CA ASP A 287 2.59 -11.14 3.42
C ASP A 287 1.20 -11.53 2.89
N CYS A 288 0.72 -10.88 1.84
CA CYS A 288 -0.48 -11.31 1.10
C CYS A 288 -0.20 -12.38 0.04
N ALA A 289 1.05 -12.83 -0.15
CA ALA A 289 1.40 -13.84 -1.13
C ALA A 289 1.14 -15.27 -0.61
N ASN A 290 0.67 -16.17 -1.49
CA ASN A 290 0.75 -17.62 -1.21
C ASN A 290 2.22 -18.09 -1.16
N ASN A 291 3.05 -17.53 -2.05
CA ASN A 291 4.49 -17.75 -2.12
C ASN A 291 5.21 -16.41 -2.27
N VAL A 292 5.78 -15.90 -1.18
CA VAL A 292 6.49 -14.61 -1.16
C VAL A 292 7.72 -14.58 -2.08
N ILE A 293 8.30 -15.75 -2.40
CA ILE A 293 9.43 -15.83 -3.34
C ILE A 293 9.00 -15.38 -4.73
N ASP A 294 7.77 -15.68 -5.15
CA ASP A 294 7.25 -15.25 -6.45
C ASP A 294 7.07 -13.72 -6.50
N PHE A 295 6.65 -13.11 -5.39
CA PHE A 295 6.63 -11.65 -5.27
C PHE A 295 8.04 -11.07 -5.39
N ILE A 296 9.01 -11.56 -4.61
CA ILE A 296 10.39 -11.05 -4.64
C ILE A 296 11.03 -11.20 -6.02
N ARG A 297 10.84 -12.35 -6.69
CA ARG A 297 11.33 -12.58 -8.06
C ARG A 297 10.68 -11.64 -9.08
N THR A 298 9.38 -11.42 -8.98
CA THR A 298 8.67 -10.49 -9.86
C THR A 298 9.17 -9.06 -9.64
N ILE A 299 9.32 -8.61 -8.39
CA ILE A 299 9.89 -7.29 -8.07
C ILE A 299 11.29 -7.15 -8.67
N TYR A 300 12.18 -8.15 -8.49
CA TYR A 300 13.52 -8.13 -9.08
C TYR A 300 13.50 -8.06 -10.62
N LYS A 301 12.62 -8.85 -11.24
CA LYS A 301 12.47 -8.91 -12.70
C LYS A 301 12.07 -7.55 -13.27
N ILE A 302 11.05 -6.91 -12.69
CA ILE A 302 10.44 -5.68 -13.24
C ILE A 302 11.23 -4.41 -12.92
N LEU A 303 12.12 -4.45 -11.91
CA LEU A 303 13.02 -3.33 -11.63
C LEU A 303 14.09 -3.19 -12.70
N VAL A 304 14.38 -1.96 -13.12
CA VAL A 304 15.56 -1.64 -13.93
C VAL A 304 16.84 -1.93 -13.15
N PRO A 305 17.98 -2.22 -13.81
CA PRO A 305 19.28 -2.23 -13.14
C PRO A 305 19.53 -0.90 -12.40
N GLY A 306 19.97 -0.98 -11.15
CA GLY A 306 20.11 0.19 -10.26
C GLY A 306 18.81 0.67 -9.60
N GLY A 307 17.66 0.11 -9.99
CA GLY A 307 16.36 0.37 -9.37
C GLY A 307 16.24 -0.20 -7.96
N ILE A 308 15.33 0.36 -7.16
CA ILE A 308 15.17 0.02 -5.75
C ILE A 308 13.81 -0.58 -5.42
N TRP A 309 13.80 -1.46 -4.43
CA TRP A 309 12.61 -1.93 -3.75
C TRP A 309 12.61 -1.41 -2.32
N VAL A 310 11.58 -0.64 -1.96
CA VAL A 310 11.37 -0.13 -0.60
C VAL A 310 10.17 -0.86 0.01
N ASN A 311 10.36 -1.50 1.16
CA ASN A 311 9.31 -2.23 1.86
C ASN A 311 9.07 -1.66 3.26
N LEU A 312 7.81 -1.65 3.68
CA LEU A 312 7.44 -1.55 5.08
C LEU A 312 6.23 -2.46 5.37
N GLY A 313 6.36 -3.38 6.33
CA GLY A 313 5.22 -4.22 6.72
C GLY A 313 5.57 -5.28 7.76
N PRO A 314 4.55 -5.92 8.36
CA PRO A 314 4.73 -7.13 9.15
C PRO A 314 4.90 -8.36 8.24
N LEU A 315 4.94 -9.55 8.86
CA LEU A 315 4.86 -10.86 8.18
C LEU A 315 3.63 -11.61 8.70
N LEU A 316 2.43 -11.04 8.51
CA LEU A 316 1.17 -11.67 8.86
C LEU A 316 0.63 -12.41 7.63
N TYR A 317 1.23 -13.57 7.33
CA TYR A 317 0.92 -14.33 6.12
C TYR A 317 -0.57 -14.64 5.98
N HIS A 318 -1.21 -14.03 4.99
CA HIS A 318 -2.67 -13.98 4.85
C HIS A 318 -3.31 -15.36 4.78
N TYR A 319 -2.63 -16.31 4.13
CA TYR A 319 -3.15 -17.64 3.85
C TYR A 319 -2.75 -18.70 4.89
N SER A 320 -1.97 -18.36 5.93
CA SER A 320 -1.43 -19.33 6.89
C SER A 320 -2.51 -20.15 7.60
N ASP A 321 -3.64 -19.50 7.92
CA ASP A 321 -4.76 -20.09 8.67
C ASP A 321 -5.99 -20.34 7.78
N ILE A 322 -5.87 -20.22 6.45
CA ILE A 322 -6.99 -20.39 5.52
C ILE A 322 -7.02 -21.83 5.00
N ASN A 323 -7.99 -22.61 5.48
CA ASN A 323 -8.19 -23.99 5.06
C ASN A 323 -8.32 -24.11 3.53
N GLY A 324 -7.50 -24.99 2.93
CA GLY A 324 -7.54 -25.28 1.50
C GLY A 324 -6.74 -24.32 0.62
N GLN A 325 -6.03 -23.35 1.21
CA GLN A 325 -5.08 -22.49 0.51
C GLN A 325 -3.65 -22.94 0.77
N ASN A 326 -2.79 -22.82 -0.24
CA ASN A 326 -1.35 -23.02 -0.06
C ASN A 326 -0.73 -21.74 0.50
N SER A 327 0.18 -21.88 1.46
CA SER A 327 0.90 -20.77 2.06
C SER A 327 2.28 -21.24 2.49
N ILE A 328 3.27 -20.35 2.38
CA ILE A 328 4.59 -20.53 2.99
C ILE A 328 4.91 -19.31 3.85
N GLU A 329 5.45 -19.54 5.04
CA GLU A 329 5.63 -18.50 6.06
C GLU A 329 7.12 -18.28 6.43
N PRO A 330 8.00 -17.85 5.49
CA PRO A 330 9.40 -17.62 5.81
C PRO A 330 9.55 -16.51 6.86
N THR A 331 10.52 -16.67 7.75
CA THR A 331 10.88 -15.67 8.75
C THR A 331 11.63 -14.51 8.10
N TYR A 332 11.88 -13.44 8.85
CA TYR A 332 12.71 -12.34 8.35
C TYR A 332 14.15 -12.79 7.99
N GLU A 333 14.72 -13.74 8.73
CA GLU A 333 16.05 -14.30 8.41
C GLU A 333 16.02 -15.02 7.05
N ASP A 334 14.97 -15.81 6.80
CA ASP A 334 14.77 -16.48 5.51
C ASP A 334 14.58 -15.47 4.37
N LEU A 335 13.83 -14.38 4.61
CA LEU A 335 13.64 -13.33 3.61
C LEU A 335 14.95 -12.65 3.22
N ILE A 336 15.87 -12.42 4.16
CA ILE A 336 17.21 -11.88 3.86
C ILE A 336 17.95 -12.81 2.89
N ILE A 337 17.98 -14.11 3.22
CA ILE A 337 18.63 -15.13 2.38
C ILE A 337 17.97 -15.18 0.99
N ILE A 338 16.64 -15.15 0.92
CA ILE A 338 15.88 -15.17 -0.34
C ILE A 338 16.20 -13.92 -1.18
N MET A 339 16.20 -12.73 -0.59
CA MET A 339 16.48 -11.48 -1.30
C MET A 339 17.88 -11.48 -1.91
N GLU A 340 18.90 -11.86 -1.13
CA GLU A 340 20.29 -11.99 -1.59
C GLU A 340 20.41 -13.07 -2.68
N SER A 341 19.76 -14.22 -2.49
CA SER A 341 19.78 -15.33 -3.45
C SER A 341 19.08 -15.00 -4.77
N VAL A 342 18.05 -14.14 -4.75
CA VAL A 342 17.41 -13.61 -5.96
C VAL A 342 18.33 -12.59 -6.66
N GLY A 343 19.21 -11.92 -5.91
CA GLY A 343 20.26 -11.06 -6.44
C GLY A 343 20.16 -9.59 -6.00
N PHE A 344 19.35 -9.26 -4.99
CA PHE A 344 19.29 -7.91 -4.46
C PHE A 344 20.52 -7.55 -3.61
N ASP A 345 21.00 -6.32 -3.74
CA ASP A 345 21.85 -5.66 -2.74
C ASP A 345 20.95 -5.07 -1.65
N ILE A 346 21.08 -5.51 -0.40
CA ILE A 346 20.36 -4.88 0.73
C ILE A 346 21.14 -3.62 1.13
N LEU A 347 20.60 -2.43 0.82
CA LEU A 347 21.23 -1.16 1.13
C LEU A 347 21.01 -0.73 2.58
N SER A 348 19.80 -0.99 3.10
CA SER A 348 19.46 -0.76 4.50
C SER A 348 18.34 -1.69 4.93
N SER A 349 18.36 -2.07 6.21
CA SER A 349 17.25 -2.77 6.83
C SER A 349 17.10 -2.41 8.30
N ARG A 350 15.87 -2.32 8.77
CA ARG A 350 15.48 -1.94 10.13
C ARG A 350 14.28 -2.78 10.57
N SER A 351 14.30 -3.26 11.80
CA SER A 351 13.17 -3.92 12.44
C SER A 351 12.60 -3.05 13.57
N GLY A 352 11.43 -3.41 14.09
CA GLY A 352 10.85 -2.74 15.26
C GLY A 352 10.13 -1.43 14.94
N ILE A 353 9.83 -1.13 13.68
CA ILE A 353 9.08 0.08 13.33
C ILE A 353 7.63 -0.11 13.74
N ARG A 354 7.21 0.68 14.72
CA ARG A 354 5.88 0.57 15.33
C ARG A 354 4.84 1.14 14.38
N THR A 355 3.97 0.29 13.87
CA THR A 355 2.90 0.68 12.95
C THR A 355 1.56 0.11 13.35
N LYS A 356 0.50 0.85 13.00
CA LYS A 356 -0.89 0.47 13.19
C LYS A 356 -1.55 0.21 11.83
N TYR A 357 -2.68 -0.50 11.87
CA TYR A 357 -3.45 -0.79 10.67
C TYR A 357 -4.96 -0.76 10.95
N ALA A 358 -5.63 0.26 10.40
CA ALA A 358 -7.07 0.44 10.27
C ALA A 358 -7.86 0.15 11.56
N GLN A 359 -7.30 0.48 12.72
CA GLN A 359 -7.91 0.20 14.03
C GLN A 359 -8.52 1.45 14.65
N ASN A 360 -9.54 1.27 15.50
CA ASN A 360 -10.11 2.38 16.26
C ASN A 360 -9.07 2.89 17.28
N PRO A 361 -8.60 4.15 17.19
CA PRO A 361 -7.59 4.69 18.10
C PRO A 361 -8.08 4.82 19.55
N LEU A 362 -9.39 4.77 19.78
CA LEU A 362 -10.02 4.86 21.10
C LEU A 362 -10.43 3.48 21.67
N SER A 363 -10.14 2.39 20.96
CA SER A 363 -10.40 1.03 21.44
C SER A 363 -9.54 0.69 22.67
N MET A 364 -10.14 0.02 23.66
CA MET A 364 -9.43 -0.55 24.82
C MET A 364 -8.39 -1.60 24.39
N LYS A 365 -8.64 -2.30 23.29
CA LYS A 365 -7.70 -3.25 22.69
C LYS A 365 -7.03 -2.54 21.51
N GLN A 366 -5.73 -2.30 21.63
CA GLN A 366 -4.88 -1.82 20.55
C GLN A 366 -3.97 -2.96 20.09
N SER A 367 -3.82 -3.10 18.77
CA SER A 367 -2.84 -3.98 18.14
C SER A 367 -1.78 -3.15 17.44
N GLU A 368 -0.53 -3.56 17.48
CA GLU A 368 0.55 -2.84 16.82
C GLU A 368 1.51 -3.85 16.24
N TYR A 369 2.04 -3.53 15.06
CA TYR A 369 3.07 -4.33 14.42
C TYR A 369 4.43 -3.71 14.73
N GLN A 370 5.40 -4.58 15.00
CA GLN A 370 6.80 -4.24 14.89
C GLN A 370 7.23 -4.56 13.46
N SER A 371 6.92 -3.66 12.54
CA SER A 371 7.17 -3.84 11.12
C SER A 371 8.65 -3.86 10.81
N LEU A 372 8.94 -4.56 9.71
CA LEU A 372 10.23 -4.60 9.06
C LEU A 372 10.24 -3.55 7.95
N PHE A 373 11.39 -2.92 7.77
CA PHE A 373 11.64 -1.97 6.71
C PHE A 373 12.96 -2.28 6.05
N TRP A 374 13.02 -2.17 4.73
CA TRP A 374 14.28 -2.26 4.00
C TRP A 374 14.24 -1.47 2.70
N VAL A 375 15.44 -1.17 2.22
CA VAL A 375 15.71 -0.69 0.87
C VAL A 375 16.67 -1.68 0.22
N CYS A 376 16.20 -2.36 -0.80
CA CYS A 376 16.98 -3.28 -1.63
C CYS A 376 17.21 -2.65 -3.00
N ARG A 377 18.32 -2.97 -3.65
CA ARG A 377 18.66 -2.49 -4.99
C ARG A 377 18.94 -3.65 -5.93
N LYS A 378 18.36 -3.62 -7.13
CA LYS A 378 18.80 -4.50 -8.22
C LYS A 378 20.18 -4.02 -8.69
N PRO A 379 21.23 -4.85 -8.68
CA PRO A 379 22.57 -4.41 -9.04
C PRO A 379 22.58 -3.72 -10.42
N PRO A 380 23.32 -2.62 -10.60
CA PRO A 380 23.48 -2.00 -11.90
C PRO A 380 24.16 -2.98 -12.86
N ASN A 381 23.85 -2.89 -14.16
CA ASN A 381 24.49 -3.74 -15.16
C ASN A 381 26.02 -3.60 -15.06
N ASN A 382 26.76 -4.70 -15.25
CA ASN A 382 28.24 -4.71 -15.20
C ASN A 382 28.89 -3.62 -16.08
N TYR A 383 28.20 -3.16 -17.13
CA TYR A 383 28.63 -2.06 -17.99
C TYR A 383 28.63 -0.69 -17.29
N GLU A 384 27.67 -0.41 -16.41
CA GLU A 384 27.63 0.81 -15.59
C GLU A 384 28.63 0.77 -14.46
N GLN A 385 28.85 -0.39 -13.84
CA GLN A 385 29.96 -0.56 -12.90
C GLN A 385 31.32 -0.41 -13.58
N GLN A 386 31.45 -0.77 -14.86
CA GLN A 386 32.64 -0.50 -15.67
C GLN A 386 32.75 0.98 -16.05
N LYS A 387 31.66 1.66 -16.41
CA LYS A 387 31.64 3.11 -16.64
C LYS A 387 31.95 3.91 -15.39
N GLN A 388 31.37 3.59 -14.23
CA GLN A 388 31.68 4.25 -12.96
C GLN A 388 33.13 3.99 -12.54
N ARG A 389 33.64 2.76 -12.70
CA ARG A 389 35.07 2.46 -12.48
C ARG A 389 35.98 3.17 -13.48
N GLN A 390 35.56 3.37 -14.73
CA GLN A 390 36.30 4.14 -15.73
C GLN A 390 36.25 5.64 -15.43
N HIS A 391 35.11 6.17 -15.00
CA HIS A 391 34.94 7.58 -14.64
C HIS A 391 35.72 7.94 -13.37
N GLN A 392 35.71 7.07 -12.35
CA GLN A 392 36.56 7.21 -11.16
C GLN A 392 38.05 7.12 -11.51
N ARG A 393 38.46 6.22 -12.41
CA ARG A 393 39.85 6.15 -12.90
C ARG A 393 40.24 7.37 -13.74
N GLN A 394 39.30 7.97 -14.46
CA GLN A 394 39.53 9.15 -15.28
C GLN A 394 39.63 10.42 -14.40
N GLN A 395 38.79 10.56 -13.38
CA GLN A 395 38.90 11.60 -12.36
C GLN A 395 40.21 11.48 -11.57
N GLN A 396 40.62 10.26 -11.17
CA GLN A 396 41.92 10.06 -10.51
C GLN A 396 43.11 10.39 -11.41
N ARG A 397 43.03 10.14 -12.72
CA ARG A 397 44.06 10.53 -13.69
C ARG A 397 44.09 12.03 -13.92
N GLU A 398 42.94 12.68 -13.98
CA GLU A 398 42.83 14.14 -14.11
C GLU A 398 43.34 14.87 -12.84
N GLU A 399 43.14 14.28 -11.65
CA GLU A 399 43.74 14.74 -10.40
C GLU A 399 45.25 14.47 -10.31
N GLU A 400 45.75 13.42 -10.98
CA GLU A 400 47.19 13.15 -11.11
C GLU A 400 47.89 14.11 -12.08
N ASP A 401 47.28 14.40 -13.23
CA ASP A 401 47.80 15.35 -14.23
C ASP A 401 47.71 16.82 -13.78
N GLN A 402 46.87 17.13 -12.78
CA GLN A 402 46.78 18.46 -12.16
C GLN A 402 47.73 18.67 -10.97
N ARG A 403 48.50 17.65 -10.57
CA ARG A 403 49.55 17.85 -9.56
C ARG A 403 50.70 18.63 -10.20
N PRO A 404 51.13 19.78 -9.63
CA PRO A 404 52.28 20.50 -10.14
C PRO A 404 53.52 19.61 -10.07
N ASN A 405 54.25 19.54 -11.20
CA ASN A 405 55.59 18.96 -11.27
C ASN A 405 56.51 19.71 -10.29
N ASN A 406 56.60 19.23 -9.06
CA ASN A 406 57.70 19.60 -8.20
C ASN A 406 58.92 18.82 -8.71
N GLU A 407 59.89 19.57 -9.22
CA GLU A 407 61.22 19.09 -9.58
C GLU A 407 61.80 18.19 -8.47
N PRO A 408 62.55 17.14 -8.84
CA PRO A 408 63.22 16.32 -7.85
C PRO A 408 64.30 17.16 -7.14
N PRO A 409 64.43 17.09 -5.80
CA PRO A 409 65.54 17.74 -5.13
C PRO A 409 66.86 17.10 -5.54
N ASP A 410 67.82 17.98 -5.83
CA ASP A 410 69.20 17.67 -6.21
C ASP A 410 69.89 16.65 -5.29
N LEU A 411 70.74 15.87 -5.95
CA LEU A 411 71.83 15.08 -5.38
C LEU A 411 72.66 15.90 -4.40
N ILE A 412 72.63 15.54 -3.11
CA ILE A 412 73.71 15.86 -2.18
C ILE A 412 74.47 14.57 -1.88
N VAL A 413 75.65 14.47 -2.48
CA VAL A 413 76.73 13.60 -2.03
C VAL A 413 77.37 14.26 -0.80
N ASN A 414 77.39 13.57 0.35
CA ASN A 414 78.58 13.48 1.20
C ASN A 414 78.43 12.46 2.34
N GLN A 415 79.22 11.40 2.18
CA GLN A 415 80.04 10.63 3.12
C GLN A 415 79.77 10.60 4.64
N SER A 416 79.91 9.36 5.14
CA SER A 416 80.51 8.90 6.41
C SER A 416 79.74 9.07 7.72
N ASN A 417 79.25 7.96 8.29
CA ASN A 417 80.00 7.24 9.32
C ASN A 417 79.34 5.91 9.72
N GLU A 418 80.21 4.97 10.07
CA GLU A 418 80.00 3.65 10.65
C GLU A 418 79.14 3.69 11.93
N ASN A 419 78.30 2.67 12.13
CA ASN A 419 78.34 1.75 13.28
C ASN A 419 77.09 0.85 13.31
N ASP A 420 77.31 -0.43 13.02
CA ASP A 420 77.12 -1.56 13.93
C ASP A 420 75.76 -1.84 14.62
N LEU A 421 75.36 -3.12 14.43
CA LEU A 421 74.73 -4.07 15.37
C LEU A 421 73.20 -4.30 15.32
N ASP A 422 72.86 -5.46 14.75
CA ASP A 422 72.02 -6.56 15.29
C ASP A 422 71.04 -6.27 16.44
N PHE A 423 69.76 -6.66 16.28
CA PHE A 423 69.17 -7.85 16.94
C PHE A 423 67.67 -8.01 16.60
N GLU A 424 67.36 -9.15 15.97
CA GLU A 424 66.36 -10.16 16.36
C GLU A 424 65.17 -9.86 17.32
N THR A 425 64.03 -10.44 16.89
CA THR A 425 62.96 -11.17 17.62
C THR A 425 61.79 -10.52 18.41
N GLU A 426 60.61 -11.01 18.01
CA GLU A 426 59.48 -11.56 18.81
C GLU A 426 58.38 -10.66 19.45
N ALA A 427 57.17 -10.92 18.95
CA ALA A 427 55.96 -11.36 19.66
C ALA A 427 55.37 -10.54 20.82
N LYS A 428 54.09 -10.14 20.70
CA LYS A 428 52.94 -10.76 21.40
C LYS A 428 51.65 -9.92 21.27
N GLN A 429 50.56 -10.65 21.03
CA GLN A 429 49.21 -10.55 21.64
C GLN A 429 48.68 -9.17 22.05
N THR A 430 47.54 -8.78 21.49
CA THR A 430 46.28 -8.74 22.25
C THR A 430 45.09 -9.02 21.33
#